data_AF-G2Q9A9-F1
#
_entry.id   AF-G2Q9A9-F1
#
_cell.length_a   1.000
_cell.length_b   1.000
_cell.length_c   1.000
_cell.angle_alpha   90.00
_cell.angle_beta   90.00
_cell.angle_gamma   90.00
#
_symmetry.space_group_name_H-M   'P 1'
#
loop_
_entity.id
_entity.type
_entity.pdbx_description
1 polymer ?
#
loop_
_entity_poly.entity_id
_entity_poly.type
_entity_poly.pdbx_seq_one_letter_code
_entity_poly.pdbx_strand_id
1 'polypeptide(L)'
;MMAEPLSDYEAALSAIRQSGLGHPDRPLLESFIDDSVDRGRAAAFLLKRLSRDTTTSKPDIGAFLADWKRTIAMCNIPSQENFHGVGC
;
A
#
# COMPACT_ATOMS: atom_id res chain seq x y z
N MET A 1 -1.89 -30.78 7.41
CA MET A 1 -1.40 -30.15 6.16
C MET A 1 -1.60 -28.66 6.31
N MET A 2 -0.53 -27.89 6.51
CA MET A 2 -0.58 -26.44 6.67
C MET A 2 -0.61 -25.84 5.26
N ALA A 3 -1.70 -25.18 4.88
CA ALA A 3 -1.83 -24.52 3.59
C ALA A 3 -0.71 -23.47 3.46
N GLU A 4 0.11 -23.63 2.44
CA GLU A 4 1.33 -22.87 2.25
C GLU A 4 1.03 -21.38 1.97
N PRO A 5 1.85 -20.45 2.48
CA PRO A 5 1.68 -18.98 2.40
C PRO A 5 1.75 -18.37 0.99
N LEU A 6 1.74 -19.19 -0.06
CA LEU A 6 1.65 -18.77 -1.47
C LEU A 6 0.24 -18.24 -1.84
N SER A 7 -0.80 -18.75 -1.17
CA SER A 7 -2.20 -18.43 -1.49
C SER A 7 -2.56 -16.95 -1.33
N ASP A 8 -2.07 -16.29 -0.27
CA ASP A 8 -2.39 -14.88 -0.02
C ASP A 8 -1.60 -13.95 -0.94
N TYR A 9 -0.35 -14.30 -1.25
CA TYR A 9 0.49 -13.53 -2.17
C TYR A 9 -0.10 -13.49 -3.59
N GLU A 10 -0.47 -14.64 -4.13
CA GLU A 10 -1.10 -14.72 -5.45
C GLU A 10 -2.46 -14.02 -5.48
N ALA A 11 -3.26 -14.17 -4.42
CA ALA A 11 -4.56 -13.49 -4.30
C ALA A 11 -4.39 -11.97 -4.25
N ALA A 12 -3.40 -11.45 -3.53
CA ALA A 12 -3.11 -10.02 -3.47
C ALA A 12 -2.66 -9.46 -4.82
N LEU A 13 -1.74 -10.14 -5.51
CA LEU A 13 -1.30 -9.74 -6.86
C LEU A 13 -2.44 -9.79 -7.87
N SER A 14 -3.30 -10.81 -7.81
CA SER A 14 -4.48 -10.91 -8.65
C SER A 14 -5.43 -9.74 -8.40
N ALA A 15 -5.67 -9.39 -7.14
CA ALA A 15 -6.48 -8.23 -6.77
C ALA A 15 -5.89 -6.91 -7.32
N ILE A 16 -4.56 -6.72 -7.19
CA ILE A 16 -3.86 -5.55 -7.75
C ILE A 16 -4.01 -5.47 -9.26
N ARG A 17 -3.91 -6.59 -9.98
CA ARG A 17 -4.04 -6.62 -11.45
C ARG A 17 -5.49 -6.36 -11.90
N GLN A 18 -6.47 -6.83 -11.14
CA GLN A 18 -7.90 -6.66 -11.42
C GLN A 18 -8.45 -5.30 -11.00
N SER A 19 -7.72 -4.55 -10.17
CA SER A 19 -8.10 -3.22 -9.68
C SER A 19 -8.27 -2.16 -10.77
N GLY A 20 -7.77 -2.40 -11.98
CA GLY A 20 -7.77 -1.41 -13.06
C GLY A 20 -6.81 -0.23 -12.83
N LEU A 21 -5.94 -0.30 -11.81
CA LEU A 21 -4.97 0.76 -11.55
C LEU A 21 -4.05 0.99 -12.74
N GLY A 22 -3.87 2.27 -13.09
CA GLY A 22 -2.94 2.71 -14.11
C GLY A 22 -1.49 2.67 -13.63
N HIS A 23 -0.57 2.89 -14.56
CA HIS A 23 0.82 3.17 -14.20
C HIS A 23 0.91 4.59 -13.62
N PRO A 24 1.66 4.84 -12.52
CA PRO A 24 2.61 3.94 -11.83
C PRO A 24 2.03 3.20 -10.61
N ASP A 25 0.72 3.29 -10.36
CA ASP A 25 0.11 2.81 -9.12
C ASP A 25 0.13 1.29 -8.96
N ARG A 26 -0.01 0.57 -10.08
CA ARG A 26 0.09 -0.89 -10.10
C ARG A 26 1.48 -1.42 -9.70
N PRO A 27 2.58 -1.05 -10.39
CA PRO A 27 3.90 -1.53 -10.02
C PRO A 27 4.31 -1.09 -8.60
N LEU A 28 3.83 0.06 -8.12
CA LEU A 28 4.07 0.51 -6.75
C LEU A 28 3.53 -0.49 -5.70
N LEU A 29 2.32 -1.03 -5.90
CA LEU A 29 1.75 -2.04 -5.00
C LEU A 29 2.43 -3.40 -5.15
N GLU A 30 2.80 -3.79 -6.37
CA GLU A 30 3.54 -5.02 -6.59
C GLU A 30 4.90 -4.96 -5.87
N SER A 31 5.62 -3.83 -5.97
CA SER A 31 6.87 -3.60 -5.23
C SER A 31 6.67 -3.54 -3.71
N PHE A 32 5.57 -2.97 -3.21
CA PHE A 32 5.28 -2.97 -1.78
C PHE A 32 5.25 -4.39 -1.19
N ILE A 33 4.63 -5.33 -1.92
CA ILE A 33 4.57 -6.73 -1.47
C ILE A 33 5.94 -7.41 -1.63
N ASP A 34 6.64 -7.18 -2.75
CA ASP A 34 7.91 -7.87 -3.05
C ASP A 34 9.09 -7.43 -2.16
N ASP A 35 9.14 -6.14 -1.83
CA ASP A 35 10.18 -5.52 -0.98
C ASP A 35 9.92 -5.75 0.52
N SER A 36 8.72 -6.20 0.89
CA SER A 36 8.38 -6.49 2.28
C SER A 36 9.19 -7.69 2.82
N VAL A 37 9.73 -7.53 4.03
CA VAL A 37 10.48 -8.58 4.76
C VAL A 37 9.67 -9.88 4.91
N ASP A 38 8.35 -9.77 5.04
CA ASP A 38 7.43 -10.91 5.05
C ASP A 38 6.32 -10.66 4.02
N ARG A 39 6.55 -11.18 2.81
CA ARG A 39 5.66 -11.04 1.66
C ARG A 39 4.26 -11.58 1.92
N GLY A 40 4.16 -12.70 2.65
CA GLY A 40 2.89 -13.33 2.99
C GLY A 40 2.06 -12.46 3.93
N ARG A 41 2.71 -11.89 4.97
CA ARG A 41 2.04 -10.94 5.87
C ARG A 41 1.65 -9.64 5.19
N ALA A 42 2.48 -9.10 4.30
CA ALA A 42 2.16 -7.89 3.54
C ALA A 42 0.95 -8.11 2.61
N ALA A 43 0.92 -9.24 1.90
CA ALA A 43 -0.21 -9.64 1.07
C ALA A 43 -1.49 -9.86 1.88
N ALA A 44 -1.40 -10.61 3.00
CA ALA A 44 -2.54 -10.84 3.89
C ALA A 44 -3.06 -9.54 4.51
N PHE A 45 -2.19 -8.60 4.86
CA PHE A 45 -2.57 -7.28 5.35
C PHE A 45 -3.34 -6.49 4.28
N LEU A 46 -2.84 -6.48 3.05
CA LEU A 46 -3.49 -5.83 1.91
C LEU A 46 -4.90 -6.43 1.70
N LEU A 47 -4.99 -7.76 1.57
CA LEU A 47 -6.27 -8.47 1.39
C LEU A 47 -7.25 -8.21 2.54
N LYS A 48 -6.76 -8.20 3.78
CA LYS A 48 -7.59 -7.89 4.95
C LYS A 48 -8.14 -6.47 4.89
N ARG A 49 -7.33 -5.50 4.47
CA ARG A 49 -7.76 -4.09 4.35
C ARG A 49 -8.80 -3.94 3.24
N LEU A 50 -8.61 -4.62 2.12
CA LEU A 50 -9.57 -4.67 1.01
C LEU A 50 -10.89 -5.36 1.38
N SER A 51 -10.83 -6.38 2.23
CA SER A 51 -12.02 -7.11 2.70
C SER A 51 -12.80 -6.38 3.81
N ARG A 52 -12.18 -5.39 4.47
CA ARG A 52 -12.77 -4.65 5.60
C ARG A 52 -13.77 -3.58 5.14
N ASP A 53 -13.71 -3.19 3.86
CA ASP A 53 -14.61 -2.23 3.23
C ASP A 53 -15.83 -2.98 2.64
N THR A 54 -16.67 -3.54 3.50
CA THR A 54 -17.86 -4.31 3.09
C THR A 54 -19.04 -3.41 2.68
N THR A 55 -18.90 -2.10 2.82
CA THR A 55 -19.96 -1.12 2.52
C THR A 55 -20.03 -0.77 1.04
N THR A 56 -18.90 -0.91 0.33
CA THR A 56 -18.82 -0.76 -1.13
C THR A 56 -18.52 -2.13 -1.71
N SER A 57 -19.37 -2.63 -2.61
CA SER A 57 -19.29 -4.00 -3.14
C SER A 57 -18.00 -4.33 -3.92
N LYS A 58 -17.00 -3.43 -3.94
CA LYS A 58 -15.70 -3.63 -4.58
C LYS A 58 -14.57 -3.26 -3.60
N PRO A 59 -13.53 -4.10 -3.51
CA PRO A 59 -12.33 -3.78 -2.75
C PRO A 59 -11.65 -2.53 -3.35
N ASP A 60 -11.67 -1.41 -2.63
CA ASP A 60 -11.15 -0.14 -3.13
C ASP A 60 -9.64 -0.02 -2.88
N ILE A 61 -8.87 -0.69 -3.75
CA ILE A 61 -7.40 -0.65 -3.76
C ILE A 61 -6.89 0.78 -3.99
N GLY A 62 -7.66 1.60 -4.72
CA GLY A 62 -7.35 3.02 -4.94
C GLY A 62 -7.36 3.84 -3.64
N ALA A 63 -8.35 3.64 -2.78
CA ALA A 63 -8.44 4.29 -1.48
C ALA A 63 -7.26 3.89 -0.56
N PHE A 64 -6.87 2.62 -0.56
CA PHE A 64 -5.67 2.17 0.16
C PHE A 64 -4.41 2.89 -0.34
N LEU A 65 -4.23 2.99 -1.66
CA LEU A 65 -3.11 3.71 -2.25
C LEU A 65 -3.11 5.19 -1.89
N ALA A 66 -4.27 5.84 -1.91
CA ALA A 66 -4.40 7.25 -1.54
C ALA A 66 -4.05 7.48 -0.07
N ASP A 67 -4.51 6.62 0.84
CA ASP A 67 -4.19 6.63 2.26
C ASP A 67 -2.68 6.41 2.51
N TRP A 68 -2.09 5.44 1.80
CA TRP A 68 -0.67 5.17 1.89
C TRP A 68 0.19 6.33 1.39
N LYS A 69 -0.13 6.89 0.21
CA LYS A 69 0.53 8.09 -0.33
C LYS A 69 0.41 9.28 0.62
N ARG A 70 -0.76 9.48 1.23
CA ARG A 70 -0.98 10.54 2.23
C ARG A 70 -0.11 10.32 3.47
N THR A 71 -0.02 9.08 3.95
CA THR A 71 0.84 8.72 5.09
C THR A 71 2.31 9.02 4.79
N ILE A 72 2.82 8.60 3.63
CA ILE A 72 4.18 8.92 3.19
C ILE A 72 4.36 10.44 3.11
N ALA A 73 3.43 11.17 2.50
CA ALA A 73 3.52 12.64 2.40
C ALA A 73 3.57 13.34 3.76
N MET A 74 2.87 12.80 4.78
CA MET A 74 2.94 13.30 6.16
C MET A 74 4.24 12.94 6.86
N CYS A 75 4.87 11.81 6.53
CA CYS A 75 6.20 11.46 7.03
C CYS A 75 7.31 12.23 6.31
N ASN A 76 7.05 12.67 5.07
CA ASN A 76 7.98 13.43 4.25
C ASN A 76 7.78 14.96 4.40
N ILE A 77 7.11 15.41 5.46
CA ILE A 77 7.11 16.83 5.82
C ILE A 77 8.58 17.18 6.06
N PRO A 78 9.19 18.06 5.24
CA PRO A 78 10.50 18.58 5.60
C PRO A 78 10.27 19.28 6.94
N SER A 79 11.02 18.88 7.97
CA SER A 79 11.33 19.79 9.05
C SER A 79 11.98 21.02 8.41
N GLN A 80 11.19 21.98 7.92
CA GLN A 80 10.79 23.15 8.70
C GLN A 80 11.79 23.63 9.76
N GLU A 81 13.09 23.33 9.71
CA GLU A 81 14.06 23.94 10.60
C GLU A 81 14.02 25.44 10.34
N ASN A 82 13.45 26.15 11.32
CA ASN A 82 13.50 27.61 11.46
C ASN A 82 14.97 28.04 11.59
N PHE A 83 15.72 28.05 10.49
CA PHE A 83 16.87 28.93 10.38
C PHE A 83 16.36 30.27 9.87
N HIS A 84 15.73 31.00 10.79
CA HIS A 84 15.63 32.45 10.67
C HIS A 84 17.08 32.96 10.65
N GLY A 85 17.56 33.27 9.46
CA GLY A 85 18.81 33.99 9.27
C GLY A 85 18.75 35.28 10.08
N VAL A 86 19.60 35.37 11.10
CA VAL A 86 19.98 36.67 11.65
C VAL A 86 20.98 37.24 10.64
N GLY A 87 20.45 38.03 9.72
CA GLY A 87 21.25 38.88 8.86
C GLY A 87 21.81 40.06 9.67
N CYS A 88 23.06 40.39 9.34
CA CYS A 88 23.86 41.56 9.76
C CYS A 88 24.27 41.64 11.23
#